data_AF-A0A536J0L8-F1
#
_entry.id   AF-A0A536J0L8-F1
#
_cell.length_a   1.000
_cell.length_b   1.000
_cell.length_c   1.000
_cell.angle_alpha   90.00
_cell.angle_beta   90.00
_cell.angle_gamma   90.00
#
_symmetry.space_group_name_H-M   'P 1'
#
loop_
_entity.id
_entity.type
_entity.pdbx_description
1 polymer ?
#
loop_
_entity_poly.entity_id
_entity_poly.type
_entity_poly.pdbx_seq_one_letter_code
_entity_poly.pdbx_strand_id
1 'polypeptide(L)' 'MDLAGRVAIVTGGGTGIGRATCMRLAKAGAK' A
#
# COMPACT_ATOMS: atom_id res chain seq x y z
N MET A 1 -9.29 3.20 7.84
CA MET A 1 -7.97 3.42 8.46
C MET A 1 -7.32 4.61 7.81
N ASP A 2 -6.93 5.59 8.61
CA ASP A 2 -5.94 6.59 8.23
C ASP A 2 -4.54 6.01 8.49
N LEU A 3 -3.68 5.98 7.46
CA LEU A 3 -2.31 5.48 7.52
C LEU A 3 -1.28 6.59 7.27
N ALA A 4 -1.70 7.86 7.30
CA ALA A 4 -0.81 9.00 7.11
C ALA A 4 0.44 8.91 8.00
N GLY A 5 1.61 9.04 7.38
CA GLY A 5 2.90 9.01 8.09
C GLY A 5 3.41 7.62 8.46
N ARG A 6 2.65 6.54 8.21
CA ARG A 6 3.13 5.17 8.41
C ARG A 6 3.81 4.63 7.15
N VAL A 7 4.73 3.68 7.35
CA VAL A 7 5.41 2.98 6.25
C VAL A 7 4.84 1.57 6.11
N ALA A 8 4.54 1.15 4.88
CA ALA A 8 4.08 -0.19 4.60
C ALA A 8 4.96 -0.90 3.56
N ILE A 9 5.46 -2.09 3.91
CA ILE A 9 6.23 -2.94 2.98
C ILE A 9 5.29 -3.99 2.38
N VAL A 10 5.23 -4.05 1.06
CA VAL A 10 4.48 -5.05 0.30
C VAL A 10 5.45 -5.86 -0.55
N THR A 11 5.51 -7.17 -0.34
CA THR A 11 6.23 -8.08 -1.21
C THR A 11 5.38 -8.41 -2.46
N GLY A 12 6.02 -8.54 -3.63
CA GLY A 12 5.30 -8.84 -4.88
C GLY A 12 4.37 -7.72 -5.37
N GLY A 13 4.65 -6.45 -5.08
CA GLY A 13 3.78 -5.30 -5.39
C GLY A 13 3.59 -4.93 -6.88
N GLY A 14 4.16 -5.70 -7.82
CA GLY A 14 4.19 -5.34 -9.24
C GLY A 14 2.88 -5.58 -10.00
N THR A 15 2.14 -6.65 -9.67
CA THR A 15 0.93 -7.07 -10.38
C THR A 15 -0.11 -7.68 -9.43
N GLY A 16 -1.30 -7.98 -9.96
CA GLY A 16 -2.35 -8.71 -9.24
C GLY A 16 -2.69 -8.12 -7.86
N ILE A 17 -2.77 -8.99 -6.86
CA ILE A 17 -3.13 -8.64 -5.47
C ILE A 17 -2.09 -7.70 -4.85
N GLY A 18 -0.80 -7.92 -5.12
CA GLY A 18 0.26 -7.07 -4.60
C GLY A 18 0.11 -5.62 -5.05
N ARG A 19 -0.13 -5.40 -6.36
CA ARG A 19 -0.39 -4.06 -6.89
C ARG A 19 -1.65 -3.43 -6.32
N ALA A 20 -2.75 -4.18 -6.25
CA ALA A 20 -4.00 -3.67 -5.66
C ALA A 20 -3.80 -3.25 -4.19
N THR A 21 -3.00 -4.00 -3.45
CA THR A 21 -2.63 -3.72 -2.06
C THR A 21 -1.82 -2.42 -1.95
N CYS A 22 -0.77 -2.25 -2.77
CA CYS A 22 0.01 -1.00 -2.82
C CYS A 22 -0.89 0.21 -3.07
N MET A 23 -1.79 0.13 -4.07
CA MET A 23 -2.71 1.23 -4.40
C MET A 23 -3.67 1.55 -3.24
N ARG A 24 -4.16 0.53 -2.54
CA ARG A 24 -5.08 0.70 -1.42
C ARG A 24 -4.39 1.35 -0.21
N LEU A 25 -3.13 0.97 0.06
CA LEU A 25 -2.32 1.52 1.14
C LEU A 25 -1.90 2.96 0.87
N ALA A 26 -1.44 3.25 -0.35
CA ALA A 26 -1.10 4.62 -0.77
C ALA A 26 -2.31 5.57 -0.68
N LYS A 27 -3.50 5.12 -1.12
CA LYS A 27 -4.76 5.89 -0.96
C LYS A 27 -5.14 6.14 0.49
N ALA A 28 -4.67 5.32 1.42
CA ALA A 28 -4.88 5.52 2.86
C ALA A 28 -3.81 6.42 3.50
N GLY A 29 -2.84 6.93 2.74
CA GLY A 29 -1.78 7.82 3.22
C GLY A 29 -0.50 7.12 3.69
N ALA A 30 -0.40 5.80 3.51
CA ALA A 30 0.84 5.09 3.79
C ALA A 30 1.94 5.47 2.79
N LYS A 31 3.17 5.56 3.27
CA LYS A 31 4.39 5.62 2.46
C LYS A 31 4.88 4.21 2.11
#